data_AF-A0A8S1TTQ1-F1
#
_entry.id   AF-A0A8S1TTQ1-F1
#
_cell.length_a   1.000
_cell.length_b   1.000
_cell.length_c   1.000
_cell.angle_alpha   90.00
_cell.angle_beta   90.00
_cell.angle_gamma   90.00
#
_symmetry.space_group_name_H-M   'P 1'
#
loop_
_entity.id
_entity.type
_entity.pdbx_description
1 polymer ?
#
loop_
_entity_poly.entity_id
_entity_poly.type
_entity_poly.pdbx_seq_one_letter_code
_entity_poly.pdbx_strand_id
1 'polypeptide(L)'
;MISKDNYTCPICLGIFVDPCKLPCNHTFCLPCLLELVDFNFIQYKCPMCRNEFMNNNGPFKIDQEIQTFIQTHFKEEFEKRQQEIMISQKEKQKEMKIRVNYGNTYDYIEEEKNNKHLWSVYVTLDYINQYDQTTLNQIKLIDLIDSVTFYLDETFYPDFVVVRHPPFKITRKGWDVFSIPIEITFKKQYELNPIKLEHHLVFQQNGILKCQISKINAENIKKQLDFQNQQKQNAVQNKKVWKI
;
A
#
# COMPACT_ATOMS: atom_id res chain seq x y z
N MET A 1 31.93 -25.65 22.16
CA MET A 1 30.75 -25.75 21.26
C MET A 1 30.44 -24.35 20.76
N ILE A 2 30.33 -24.16 19.45
CA ILE A 2 29.96 -22.86 18.85
C ILE A 2 28.47 -22.69 19.08
N SER A 3 28.04 -21.62 19.76
CA SER A 3 26.61 -21.33 19.98
C SER A 3 26.06 -20.50 18.83
N LYS A 4 24.93 -20.95 18.27
CA LYS A 4 24.20 -20.25 17.19
C LYS A 4 23.65 -18.90 17.62
N ASP A 5 23.35 -18.72 18.92
CA ASP A 5 22.65 -17.52 19.41
C ASP A 5 23.47 -16.25 19.18
N ASN A 6 24.80 -16.37 19.18
CA ASN A 6 25.74 -15.29 18.87
C ASN A 6 25.69 -14.81 17.41
N TYR A 7 25.04 -15.56 16.52
CA TYR A 7 24.94 -15.29 15.08
C TYR A 7 23.49 -15.05 14.63
N THR A 8 22.63 -14.65 15.56
CA THR A 8 21.22 -14.36 15.29
C THR A 8 20.97 -12.86 15.16
N CYS A 9 20.15 -12.48 14.18
CA CYS A 9 19.72 -11.12 13.96
C CYS A 9 18.65 -10.73 14.98
N PRO A 10 18.81 -9.64 15.74
CA PRO A 10 17.84 -9.24 16.77
C PRO A 10 16.53 -8.70 16.18
N ILE A 11 16.46 -8.39 14.89
CA ILE A 11 15.23 -7.92 14.22
C ILE A 11 14.34 -9.12 13.84
N CYS A 12 14.91 -10.08 13.12
CA CYS A 12 14.14 -11.22 12.60
C CYS A 12 14.27 -12.50 13.43
N LEU A 13 15.12 -12.49 14.47
CA LEU A 13 15.42 -13.62 15.35
C LEU A 13 15.93 -14.88 14.61
N GLY A 14 16.40 -14.71 13.38
CA GLY A 14 16.98 -15.77 12.54
C GLY A 14 18.48 -15.60 12.40
N ILE A 15 19.17 -16.62 11.89
CA ILE A 15 20.61 -16.53 11.61
C ILE A 15 20.92 -15.38 10.64
N PHE A 16 22.08 -14.73 10.79
CA PHE A 16 22.42 -13.62 9.91
C PHE A 16 22.50 -14.03 8.44
N VAL A 17 21.97 -13.15 7.59
CA VAL A 17 22.11 -13.15 6.14
C VAL A 17 22.61 -11.79 5.74
N ASP A 18 23.77 -11.75 5.08
CA ASP A 18 24.48 -10.53 4.74
C ASP A 18 24.63 -9.62 5.97
N PRO A 19 25.32 -10.08 7.04
CA PRO A 19 25.43 -9.35 8.29
C PRO A 19 26.08 -7.99 8.06
N CYS A 20 25.43 -6.92 8.50
CA CYS A 20 25.93 -5.56 8.44
C CYS A 20 26.09 -5.01 9.85
N LYS A 21 27.30 -4.55 10.16
CA LYS A 21 27.64 -3.95 11.45
C LYS A 21 27.46 -2.43 11.37
N LEU A 22 26.63 -1.89 12.25
CA LEU A 22 26.45 -0.44 12.40
C LEU A 22 27.63 0.19 13.16
N PRO A 23 27.84 1.52 13.10
CA PRO A 23 28.90 2.22 13.85
C PRO A 23 28.82 2.02 15.38
N CYS A 24 27.63 1.67 15.89
CA CYS A 24 27.44 1.31 17.30
C CYS A 24 27.76 -0.17 17.63
N ASN A 25 28.40 -0.89 16.71
CA ASN A 25 28.80 -2.30 16.79
C ASN A 25 27.68 -3.36 16.82
N HIS A 26 26.40 -2.96 16.78
CA HIS A 26 25.30 -3.91 16.60
C HIS A 26 25.25 -4.42 15.15
N THR A 27 25.00 -5.71 14.99
CA THR A 27 24.96 -6.40 13.69
C THR A 27 23.55 -6.85 13.37
N PHE A 28 23.14 -6.71 12.11
CA PHE A 28 21.81 -7.01 11.60
C PHE A 28 21.92 -7.62 10.20
N CYS A 29 20.90 -8.34 9.72
CA CYS A 29 20.85 -8.73 8.31
C CYS A 29 20.68 -7.49 7.42
N LEU A 30 21.35 -7.45 6.27
CA LEU A 30 21.15 -6.39 5.27
C LEU A 30 19.66 -6.23 4.87
N PRO A 31 18.89 -7.29 4.57
CA PRO A 31 17.46 -7.15 4.29
C PRO A 31 16.67 -6.49 5.44
N CYS A 32 17.00 -6.81 6.70
CA CYS A 32 16.33 -6.21 7.84
C CYS A 32 16.66 -4.73 8.01
N LEU A 33 17.90 -4.32 7.70
CA LEU A 33 18.27 -2.91 7.70
C LEU A 33 17.56 -2.15 6.58
N LEU A 34 17.55 -2.67 5.36
CA LEU A 34 16.87 -2.02 4.23
C LEU A 34 15.39 -1.80 4.51
N GLU A 35 14.70 -2.80 5.09
CA GLU A 35 13.30 -2.64 5.49
C GLU A 35 13.10 -1.49 6.49
N LEU A 36 13.96 -1.36 7.51
CA LEU A 36 13.86 -0.27 8.48
C LEU A 36 14.02 1.11 7.83
N VAL A 37 14.91 1.21 6.83
CA VAL A 37 15.17 2.45 6.09
C VAL A 37 13.99 2.82 5.19
N ASP A 38 13.40 1.85 4.50
CA ASP A 38 12.21 2.06 3.67
C ASP A 38 10.99 2.57 4.46
N PHE A 39 10.91 2.26 5.77
CA PHE A 39 9.83 2.75 6.63
C PHE A 39 10.13 4.10 7.30
N ASN A 40 11.40 4.41 7.61
CA ASN A 40 11.80 5.59 8.39
C ASN A 40 12.56 6.62 7.53
N PHE A 41 11.83 7.40 6.73
CA PHE A 41 12.36 8.44 5.84
C PHE A 41 13.12 9.60 6.53
N ILE A 42 13.21 9.64 7.87
CA ILE A 42 13.63 10.84 8.61
C ILE A 42 14.79 10.57 9.59
N GLN A 43 14.96 9.37 10.17
CA GLN A 43 16.04 9.09 11.13
C GLN A 43 16.50 7.62 11.12
N TYR A 44 17.78 7.42 10.83
CA TYR A 44 18.47 6.12 10.91
C TYR A 44 18.92 5.87 12.35
N LYS A 45 18.10 5.14 13.13
CA LYS A 45 18.41 4.78 14.53
C LYS A 45 18.60 3.28 14.67
N CYS A 46 19.62 2.87 15.42
CA CYS A 46 19.87 1.47 15.74
C CYS A 46 18.69 0.88 16.55
N PRO A 47 18.07 -0.24 16.15
CA PRO A 47 16.98 -0.86 16.92
C PRO A 47 17.36 -1.31 18.33
N MET A 48 18.64 -1.61 18.56
CA MET A 48 19.14 -2.14 19.84
C MET A 48 19.45 -1.04 20.86
N CYS A 49 20.16 0.01 20.44
CA CYS A 49 20.64 1.06 21.35
C CYS A 49 20.09 2.46 21.05
N ARG A 50 19.29 2.62 19.97
CA ARG A 50 18.71 3.89 19.50
C ARG A 50 19.71 4.95 19.07
N ASN A 51 21.01 4.65 19.07
CA ASN A 51 22.03 5.55 18.53
C ASN A 51 21.72 5.87 17.07
N GLU A 52 21.78 7.15 16.74
CA GLU A 52 21.70 7.63 15.37
C GLU A 52 22.95 7.20 14.63
N PHE A 53 22.78 6.77 13.39
CA PHE A 53 23.87 6.52 12.47
C PHE A 53 23.56 7.24 11.17
N MET A 54 24.55 7.90 10.60
CA MET A 54 24.36 8.51 9.31
C MET A 54 24.74 7.51 8.22
N ASN A 55 23.83 7.21 7.30
CA ASN A 55 24.19 6.53 6.06
C ASN A 55 24.67 7.54 5.01
N ASN A 56 25.71 8.31 5.36
CA ASN A 56 26.24 9.42 4.56
C ASN A 56 27.07 8.91 3.37
N ASN A 57 26.44 8.31 2.35
CA ASN A 57 27.00 8.07 1.00
C ASN A 57 27.51 6.65 0.66
N GLY A 58 26.86 5.57 1.13
CA GLY A 58 27.17 4.24 0.59
C GLY A 58 26.17 3.13 0.95
N PRO A 59 26.22 1.98 0.25
CA PRO A 59 25.49 0.79 0.68
C PRO A 59 26.04 0.29 2.03
N PHE A 60 25.17 -0.31 2.85
CA PHE A 60 25.61 -1.02 4.05
C PHE A 60 26.67 -2.07 3.68
N LYS A 61 27.74 -2.17 4.48
CA LYS A 61 28.83 -3.11 4.22
C LYS A 61 28.56 -4.44 4.90
N ILE A 62 28.69 -5.52 4.13
CA ILE A 62 28.57 -6.88 4.63
C ILE A 62 29.86 -7.27 5.36
N ASP A 63 29.74 -7.81 6.55
CA ASP A 63 30.81 -8.40 7.35
C ASP A 63 31.11 -9.81 6.82
N GLN A 64 32.05 -9.88 5.89
CA GLN A 64 32.38 -11.10 5.15
C GLN A 64 32.93 -12.21 6.07
N GLU A 65 33.58 -11.85 7.18
CA GLU A 65 34.12 -12.81 8.14
C GLU A 65 32.97 -13.54 8.86
N ILE A 66 32.00 -12.78 9.39
CA ILE A 66 30.81 -13.35 10.03
C ILE A 66 30.02 -14.18 9.00
N GLN A 67 29.86 -13.67 7.78
CA GLN A 67 29.13 -14.35 6.71
C GLN A 67 29.75 -15.70 6.35
N THR A 68 31.08 -15.75 6.20
CA THR A 68 31.81 -16.98 5.84
C THR A 68 31.76 -17.99 6.98
N PHE A 69 31.89 -17.51 8.23
CA PHE A 69 31.78 -18.36 9.41
C PHE A 69 30.40 -19.03 9.48
N ILE A 70 29.32 -18.26 9.28
CA ILE A 70 27.95 -18.77 9.29
C ILE A 70 27.73 -19.81 8.19
N GLN A 71 28.16 -19.54 6.96
CA GLN A 71 28.04 -20.48 5.85
C GLN A 71 28.79 -21.79 6.08
N THR A 72 29.90 -21.74 6.83
CA THR A 72 30.73 -22.92 7.12
C THR A 72 30.18 -23.73 8.29
N HIS A 73 29.75 -23.07 9.37
CA HIS A 73 29.39 -23.72 10.63
C HIS A 73 27.89 -23.93 10.84
N PHE A 74 27.03 -23.22 10.09
CA PHE A 74 25.56 -23.23 10.21
C PHE A 74 24.89 -23.24 8.83
N LYS A 75 25.37 -24.13 7.96
CA LYS A 75 24.99 -24.18 6.54
C LYS A 75 23.49 -24.38 6.34
N GLU A 76 22.90 -25.38 7.00
CA GLU A 76 21.48 -25.72 6.82
C GLU A 76 20.56 -24.57 7.27
N GLU A 77 20.87 -23.95 8.41
CA GLU A 77 20.12 -22.81 8.91
C GLU A 77 20.26 -21.59 8.00
N PHE A 78 21.46 -21.33 7.48
CA PHE A 78 21.72 -20.24 6.54
C PHE A 78 20.95 -20.42 5.24
N GLU A 79 21.00 -21.61 4.63
CA GLU A 79 20.29 -21.93 3.38
C GLU A 79 18.77 -21.81 3.56
N LYS A 80 18.24 -22.35 4.67
CA LYS A 80 16.82 -22.17 5.01
C LYS A 80 16.46 -20.70 5.13
N ARG A 81 17.28 -19.90 5.82
CA ARG A 81 17.02 -18.47 6.02
C ARG A 81 17.08 -17.68 4.72
N GLN A 82 18.00 -18.01 3.82
CA GLN A 82 18.07 -17.43 2.48
C GLN A 82 16.78 -17.68 1.69
N GLN A 83 16.25 -18.91 1.72
CA GLN A 83 14.99 -19.25 1.07
C GLN A 83 13.80 -18.46 1.66
N GLU A 84 13.72 -18.37 3.00
CA GLU A 84 12.68 -17.58 3.68
C GLU A 84 12.72 -16.10 3.27
N ILE A 85 13.92 -15.50 3.20
CA ILE A 85 14.11 -14.11 2.78
C ILE A 85 13.70 -13.94 1.31
N MET A 86 14.13 -14.85 0.43
CA MET A 86 13.78 -14.81 -0.99
C MET A 86 12.26 -14.89 -1.22
N ILE A 87 11.58 -15.80 -0.51
CA ILE A 87 10.12 -15.94 -0.57
C ILE A 87 9.45 -14.66 -0.06
N SER A 88 9.86 -14.16 1.11
CA SER A 88 9.32 -12.92 1.70
C SER A 88 9.48 -11.71 0.76
N GLN A 89 10.65 -11.54 0.16
CA GLN A 89 10.90 -10.46 -0.81
C GLN A 89 10.05 -10.61 -2.06
N LYS A 90 9.90 -11.83 -2.58
CA LYS A 90 9.03 -12.09 -3.74
C LYS A 90 7.58 -11.77 -3.44
N GLU A 91 7.06 -12.14 -2.27
CA GLU A 91 5.70 -11.78 -1.86
C GLU A 91 5.54 -10.26 -1.68
N LYS A 92 6.52 -9.58 -1.08
CA LYS A 92 6.49 -8.11 -0.92
C LYS A 92 6.47 -7.37 -2.26
N GLN A 93 7.18 -7.87 -3.28
CA GLN A 93 7.17 -7.27 -4.63
C GLN A 93 5.81 -7.38 -5.35
N LYS A 94 4.91 -8.26 -4.88
CA LYS A 94 3.55 -8.36 -5.43
C LYS A 94 2.62 -7.27 -4.93
N GLU A 95 2.91 -6.70 -3.76
CA GLU A 95 2.10 -5.64 -3.18
C GLU A 95 2.62 -4.26 -3.58
N MET A 96 1.71 -3.33 -3.82
CA MET A 96 2.02 -1.91 -3.92
C MET A 96 1.18 -1.13 -2.93
N LYS A 97 1.64 0.06 -2.55
CA LYS A 97 0.89 0.96 -1.68
C LYS A 97 0.20 2.04 -2.52
N ILE A 98 -1.07 2.30 -2.24
CA ILE A 98 -1.85 3.38 -2.82
C ILE A 98 -2.36 4.32 -1.73
N ARG A 99 -2.62 5.56 -2.13
CA ARG A 99 -3.26 6.57 -1.30
C ARG A 99 -4.76 6.56 -1.56
N VAL A 100 -5.53 6.34 -0.51
CA VAL A 100 -6.99 6.44 -0.53
C VAL A 100 -7.35 7.76 0.13
N ASN A 101 -7.78 8.74 -0.66
CA ASN A 101 -8.26 10.01 -0.14
C ASN A 101 -9.77 9.96 -0.02
N TYR A 102 -10.29 10.43 1.10
CA TYR A 102 -11.72 10.48 1.34
C TYR A 102 -12.04 11.64 2.27
N GLY A 103 -13.25 12.15 2.19
CA GLY A 103 -13.61 13.31 2.98
C GLY A 103 -15.00 13.80 2.66
N ASN A 104 -15.34 14.94 3.26
CA ASN A 104 -16.57 15.63 2.93
C ASN A 104 -16.34 17.12 2.72
N THR A 105 -17.19 17.71 1.89
CA THR A 105 -17.40 19.16 1.79
C THR A 105 -18.83 19.48 2.22
N TYR A 106 -19.14 20.73 2.51
CA TYR A 106 -20.51 21.16 2.78
C TYR A 106 -20.71 22.64 2.47
N ASP A 107 -21.97 22.99 2.20
CA ASP A 107 -22.46 24.36 2.05
C ASP A 107 -23.63 24.59 3.01
N TYR A 108 -23.82 25.83 3.48
CA TYR A 108 -24.96 26.21 4.30
C TYR A 108 -26.15 26.62 3.42
N ILE A 109 -27.36 26.16 3.76
CA ILE A 109 -28.60 26.52 3.09
C ILE A 109 -29.40 27.46 4.01
N GLU A 110 -29.48 28.74 3.66
CA GLU A 110 -30.12 29.78 4.50
C GLU A 110 -31.66 29.69 4.53
N GLU A 111 -32.29 29.16 3.47
CA GLU A 111 -33.75 29.24 3.26
C GLU A 111 -34.57 28.12 3.93
N GLU A 112 -33.92 27.12 4.55
CA GLU A 112 -34.60 25.94 5.13
C GLU A 112 -34.52 25.91 6.66
N LYS A 113 -35.69 25.80 7.33
CA LYS A 113 -35.77 25.70 8.80
C LYS A 113 -35.14 24.40 9.34
N ASN A 114 -35.19 23.31 8.56
CA ASN A 114 -34.64 21.99 8.86
C ASN A 114 -33.70 21.56 7.71
N ASN A 115 -32.59 20.86 8.01
CA ASN A 115 -31.53 20.47 7.07
C ASN A 115 -30.67 21.61 6.52
N LYS A 116 -29.97 22.29 7.43
CA LYS A 116 -29.20 23.50 7.16
C LYS A 116 -27.93 23.30 6.31
N HIS A 117 -27.50 22.06 6.06
CA HIS A 117 -26.27 21.78 5.32
C HIS A 117 -26.54 20.92 4.09
N LEU A 118 -26.01 21.34 2.95
CA LEU A 118 -25.82 20.50 1.77
C LEU A 118 -24.41 19.93 1.83
N TRP A 119 -24.27 18.67 2.20
CA TRP A 119 -22.96 18.04 2.35
C TRP A 119 -22.71 17.02 1.25
N SER A 120 -21.43 16.82 0.92
CA SER A 120 -21.00 15.79 -0.01
C SER A 120 -19.86 14.98 0.55
N VAL A 121 -19.90 13.66 0.41
CA VAL A 121 -18.81 12.76 0.78
C VAL A 121 -18.24 12.14 -0.49
N TYR A 122 -16.92 12.01 -0.56
CA TYR A 122 -16.23 11.56 -1.77
C TYR A 122 -15.02 10.67 -1.45
N VAL A 123 -14.61 9.90 -2.44
CA VAL A 123 -13.40 9.05 -2.42
C VAL A 123 -12.62 9.20 -3.72
N THR A 124 -11.29 9.25 -3.64
CA THR A 124 -10.36 9.15 -4.77
C THR A 124 -9.17 8.25 -4.44
N LEU A 125 -8.53 7.70 -5.47
CA LEU A 125 -7.32 6.88 -5.33
C LEU A 125 -6.15 7.53 -6.07
N ASP A 126 -5.02 7.67 -5.40
CA ASP A 126 -3.77 8.19 -5.95
C ASP A 126 -2.58 7.25 -5.69
N TYR A 127 -1.58 7.33 -6.56
CA TYR A 127 -0.30 6.66 -6.32
C TYR A 127 0.47 7.40 -5.21
N ILE A 128 1.23 6.65 -4.40
CA ILE A 128 2.09 7.26 -3.37
C ILE A 128 3.36 7.83 -4.00
N ASN A 129 3.98 7.07 -4.91
CA ASN A 129 5.23 7.43 -5.57
C ASN A 129 5.05 7.52 -7.10
N GLN A 130 5.77 8.43 -7.75
CA GLN A 130 5.79 8.54 -9.21
C GLN A 130 6.42 7.30 -9.88
N TYR A 131 7.30 6.56 -9.19
CA TYR A 131 7.92 5.30 -9.68
C TYR A 131 6.92 4.13 -9.75
N ASP A 132 5.84 4.15 -8.98
CA ASP A 132 4.79 3.11 -9.07
C ASP A 132 3.92 3.31 -10.33
N GLN A 133 3.85 4.54 -10.85
CA GLN A 133 3.11 4.86 -12.07
C GLN A 133 3.75 4.24 -13.33
N THR A 134 5.08 4.11 -13.35
CA THR A 134 5.81 3.45 -14.46
C THR A 134 5.65 1.93 -14.41
N THR A 135 5.41 1.37 -13.22
CA THR A 135 5.27 -0.08 -12.99
C THR A 135 3.93 -0.65 -13.43
N LEU A 136 2.87 0.18 -13.51
CA LEU A 136 1.52 -0.23 -13.95
C LEU A 136 1.08 0.39 -15.28
N ASN A 137 2.01 0.77 -16.17
CA ASN A 137 1.70 1.27 -17.51
C ASN A 137 0.68 2.45 -17.51
N GLN A 138 0.79 3.38 -16.55
CA GLN A 138 -0.02 4.61 -16.49
C GLN A 138 -1.54 4.42 -16.27
N ILE A 139 -1.98 3.32 -15.67
CA ILE A 139 -3.40 3.16 -15.31
C ILE A 139 -3.82 4.20 -14.27
N LYS A 140 -5.01 4.78 -14.45
CA LYS A 140 -5.63 5.56 -13.39
C LYS A 140 -6.22 4.60 -12.37
N LEU A 141 -5.82 4.70 -11.11
CA LEU A 141 -6.31 3.81 -10.04
C LEU A 141 -7.84 3.84 -9.90
N ILE A 142 -8.47 4.97 -10.25
CA ILE A 142 -9.92 5.12 -10.30
C ILE A 142 -10.60 4.10 -11.24
N ASP A 143 -9.91 3.66 -12.30
CA ASP A 143 -10.44 2.71 -13.29
C ASP A 143 -10.42 1.26 -12.76
N LEU A 144 -9.75 1.01 -11.65
CA LEU A 144 -9.74 -0.29 -10.99
C LEU A 144 -11.00 -0.52 -10.15
N ILE A 145 -11.66 0.57 -9.72
CA ILE A 145 -12.87 0.51 -8.88
C ILE A 145 -14.05 -0.02 -9.70
N ASP A 146 -14.80 -0.94 -9.09
CA ASP A 146 -16.10 -1.39 -9.57
C ASP A 146 -17.22 -0.51 -9.03
N SER A 147 -17.24 -0.32 -7.70
CA SER A 147 -18.19 0.57 -7.04
C SER A 147 -17.70 1.05 -5.67
N VAL A 148 -18.25 2.18 -5.23
CA VAL A 148 -18.09 2.69 -3.87
C VAL A 148 -19.46 2.74 -3.21
N THR A 149 -19.61 2.03 -2.10
CA THR A 149 -20.83 2.04 -1.28
C THR A 149 -20.65 2.97 -0.09
N PHE A 150 -21.58 3.90 0.08
CA PHE A 150 -21.66 4.79 1.24
C PHE A 150 -22.85 4.34 2.08
N TYR A 151 -22.61 3.94 3.32
CA TYR A 151 -23.65 3.58 4.27
C TYR A 151 -24.00 4.80 5.11
N LEU A 152 -25.27 5.20 5.08
CA LEU A 152 -25.82 6.37 5.75
C LEU A 152 -26.54 5.94 7.03
N ASP A 153 -26.86 6.92 7.86
CA ASP A 153 -27.73 6.73 9.01
C ASP A 153 -29.15 6.30 8.57
N GLU A 154 -29.85 5.55 9.41
CA GLU A 154 -31.19 5.01 9.16
C GLU A 154 -32.25 6.08 8.87
N THR A 155 -32.00 7.33 9.26
CA THR A 155 -32.87 8.48 8.94
C THR A 155 -32.81 8.89 7.46
N PHE A 156 -31.85 8.39 6.67
CA PHE A 156 -31.73 8.64 5.24
C PHE A 156 -32.33 7.49 4.43
N TYR A 157 -33.12 7.82 3.40
CA TYR A 157 -33.58 6.83 2.42
C TYR A 157 -33.07 7.15 1.00
N PRO A 158 -32.37 6.22 0.32
CA PRO A 158 -31.89 4.95 0.87
C PRO A 158 -30.77 5.17 1.91
N ASP A 159 -30.70 4.26 2.88
CA ASP A 159 -29.71 4.22 3.98
C ASP A 159 -28.34 3.69 3.49
N PHE A 160 -28.22 3.31 2.23
CA PHE A 160 -26.95 3.13 1.56
C PHE A 160 -27.04 3.55 0.09
N VAL A 161 -25.92 3.98 -0.48
CA VAL A 161 -25.82 4.42 -1.87
C VAL A 161 -24.62 3.76 -2.53
N VAL A 162 -24.85 3.06 -3.65
CA VAL A 162 -23.79 2.44 -4.46
C VAL A 162 -23.50 3.33 -5.67
N VAL A 163 -22.27 3.84 -5.77
CA VAL A 163 -21.80 4.65 -6.89
C VAL A 163 -20.87 3.81 -7.75
N ARG A 164 -21.25 3.55 -9.01
CA ARG A 164 -20.49 2.67 -9.94
C ARG A 164 -19.58 3.41 -10.93
N HIS A 165 -19.69 4.73 -11.00
CA HIS A 165 -18.91 5.55 -11.95
C HIS A 165 -18.32 6.78 -11.26
N PRO A 166 -17.13 7.24 -11.67
CA PRO A 166 -16.54 8.46 -11.15
C PRO A 166 -17.35 9.70 -11.56
N PRO A 167 -17.37 10.76 -10.73
CA PRO A 167 -16.74 10.86 -9.42
C PRO A 167 -17.48 10.01 -8.37
N PHE A 168 -16.74 9.24 -7.56
CA PHE A 168 -17.31 8.45 -6.47
C PHE A 168 -17.66 9.36 -5.30
N LYS A 169 -18.80 10.04 -5.44
CA LYS A 169 -19.28 11.10 -4.56
C LYS A 169 -20.80 10.97 -4.39
N ILE A 170 -21.28 11.22 -3.19
CA ILE A 170 -22.71 11.43 -2.91
C ILE A 170 -22.91 12.81 -2.30
N THR A 171 -24.10 13.37 -2.49
CA THR A 171 -24.51 14.66 -1.92
C THR A 171 -25.89 14.50 -1.28
N ARG A 172 -26.06 15.02 -0.07
CA ARG A 172 -27.30 14.94 0.71
C ARG A 172 -27.49 16.21 1.53
N LYS A 173 -28.74 16.47 1.91
CA LYS A 173 -29.09 17.50 2.88
C LYS A 173 -29.14 16.88 4.26
N GLY A 174 -28.67 17.60 5.27
CA GLY A 174 -28.75 17.16 6.66
C GLY A 174 -28.37 18.29 7.62
N TRP A 175 -28.58 18.06 8.90
CA TRP A 175 -28.19 18.99 9.96
C TRP A 175 -27.25 18.35 10.98
N ASP A 176 -27.18 17.01 11.00
CA ASP A 176 -26.42 16.26 11.99
C ASP A 176 -25.10 15.72 11.42
N VAL A 177 -24.16 15.41 12.33
CA VAL A 177 -22.87 14.79 12.03
C VAL A 177 -22.88 13.34 12.47
N PHE A 178 -22.46 12.45 11.58
CA PHE A 178 -22.44 11.01 11.86
C PHE A 178 -21.30 10.33 11.10
N SER A 179 -20.98 9.10 11.51
CA SER A 179 -20.01 8.26 10.81
C SER A 179 -20.65 7.60 9.59
N ILE A 180 -20.00 7.73 8.45
CA ILE A 180 -20.34 7.08 7.19
C ILE A 180 -19.31 5.98 6.93
N PRO A 181 -19.66 4.70 7.10
CA PRO A 181 -18.87 3.61 6.57
C PRO A 181 -18.82 3.70 5.04
N ILE A 182 -17.63 3.51 4.48
CA ILE A 182 -17.40 3.54 3.03
C ILE A 182 -16.69 2.26 2.61
N GLU A 183 -17.22 1.58 1.61
CA GLU A 183 -16.64 0.35 1.06
C GLU A 183 -16.32 0.54 -0.42
N ILE A 184 -15.03 0.47 -0.75
CA ILE A 184 -14.51 0.51 -2.11
C ILE A 184 -14.33 -0.92 -2.58
N THR A 185 -15.07 -1.30 -3.61
CA THR A 185 -14.94 -2.60 -4.27
C THR A 185 -14.23 -2.43 -5.61
N PHE A 186 -13.35 -3.39 -5.93
CA PHE A 186 -12.58 -3.38 -7.18
C PHE A 186 -13.20 -4.34 -8.19
N LYS A 187 -12.92 -4.10 -9.48
CA LYS A 187 -13.39 -4.99 -10.55
C LYS A 187 -12.86 -6.40 -10.32
N LYS A 188 -13.77 -7.38 -10.37
CA LYS A 188 -13.47 -8.80 -10.07
C LYS A 188 -12.24 -9.34 -10.79
N GLN A 189 -12.01 -8.90 -12.03
CA GLN A 189 -10.88 -9.31 -12.87
C GLN A 189 -9.49 -8.99 -12.29
N TYR A 190 -9.39 -8.06 -11.33
CA TYR A 190 -8.12 -7.72 -10.68
C TYR A 190 -7.92 -8.46 -9.36
N GLU A 191 -8.92 -9.20 -8.87
CA GLU A 191 -8.84 -10.00 -7.65
C GLU A 191 -8.27 -9.21 -6.45
N LEU A 192 -8.70 -7.96 -6.30
CA LEU A 192 -8.27 -7.08 -5.21
C LEU A 192 -9.28 -7.14 -4.07
N ASN A 193 -8.77 -7.12 -2.83
CA ASN A 193 -9.61 -7.06 -1.65
C ASN A 193 -10.30 -5.69 -1.54
N PRO A 194 -11.57 -5.63 -1.09
CA PRO A 194 -12.25 -4.37 -0.82
C PRO A 194 -11.51 -3.53 0.24
N ILE A 195 -11.59 -2.20 0.11
CA ILE A 195 -11.08 -1.27 1.12
C ILE A 195 -12.26 -0.71 1.89
N LYS A 196 -12.22 -0.83 3.23
CA LYS A 196 -13.22 -0.28 4.14
C LYS A 196 -12.66 0.92 4.88
N LEU A 197 -13.44 1.98 4.95
CA LEU A 197 -13.12 3.24 5.61
C LEU A 197 -14.28 3.64 6.51
N GLU A 198 -14.00 4.48 7.49
CA GLU A 198 -15.02 5.13 8.30
C GLU A 198 -14.80 6.65 8.29
N HIS A 199 -15.80 7.40 7.84
CA HIS A 199 -15.72 8.84 7.71
C HIS A 199 -16.77 9.55 8.55
N HIS A 200 -16.34 10.19 9.64
CA HIS A 200 -17.18 11.11 10.39
C HIS A 200 -17.37 12.44 9.64
N LEU A 201 -18.62 12.83 9.41
CA LEU A 201 -18.97 14.10 8.77
C LEU A 201 -18.49 15.29 9.60
N VAL A 202 -17.95 16.30 8.92
CA VAL A 202 -17.49 17.54 9.55
C VAL A 202 -18.10 18.74 8.83
N PHE A 203 -18.85 19.57 9.57
CA PHE A 203 -19.41 20.84 9.10
C PHE A 203 -18.66 22.03 9.70
N GLN A 204 -17.35 22.07 9.45
CA GLN A 204 -16.48 23.18 9.83
C GLN A 204 -15.63 23.59 8.64
N GLN A 205 -15.39 24.90 8.47
CA GLN A 205 -14.64 25.46 7.34
C GLN A 205 -15.21 25.02 5.98
N ASN A 206 -14.44 24.32 5.15
CA ASN A 206 -14.86 23.77 3.85
C ASN A 206 -15.05 22.24 3.89
N GLY A 207 -15.17 21.66 5.10
CA GLY A 207 -15.17 20.22 5.36
C GLY A 207 -13.78 19.68 5.69
N ILE A 208 -13.54 18.40 5.42
CA ILE A 208 -12.30 17.71 5.78
C ILE A 208 -11.84 16.74 4.69
N LEU A 209 -10.53 16.64 4.50
CA LEU A 209 -9.87 15.64 3.67
C LEU A 209 -9.03 14.72 4.58
N LYS A 210 -9.24 13.42 4.47
CA LYS A 210 -8.48 12.36 5.12
C LYS A 210 -7.76 11.52 4.08
N CYS A 211 -6.70 10.86 4.53
CA CYS A 211 -5.85 10.02 3.69
C CYS A 211 -5.47 8.75 4.45
N GLN A 212 -5.64 7.59 3.80
CA GLN A 212 -5.20 6.29 4.28
C GLN A 212 -4.29 5.63 3.24
N ILE A 213 -3.16 5.07 3.70
CA ILE A 213 -2.31 4.22 2.85
C ILE A 213 -2.87 2.80 2.89
N SER A 214 -3.19 2.25 1.72
CA SER A 214 -3.68 0.88 1.57
C SER A 214 -2.75 0.09 0.66
N LYS A 215 -2.63 -1.21 0.92
CA LYS A 215 -1.87 -2.13 0.07
C LYS A 215 -2.82 -2.82 -0.92
N ILE A 216 -2.40 -2.93 -2.19
CA ILE A 216 -3.11 -3.68 -3.22
C ILE A 216 -2.13 -4.61 -3.94
N ASN A 217 -2.63 -5.72 -4.49
CA ASN A 217 -1.83 -6.70 -5.23
C ASN A 217 -1.55 -6.19 -6.66
N ALA A 218 -0.36 -5.62 -6.87
CA ALA A 218 0.10 -5.16 -8.17
C ALA A 218 0.33 -6.29 -9.17
N GLU A 219 0.69 -7.49 -8.71
CA GLU A 219 0.92 -8.64 -9.60
C GLU A 219 -0.38 -9.05 -10.32
N ASN A 220 -1.49 -9.11 -9.60
CA ASN A 220 -2.80 -9.44 -10.18
C ASN A 220 -3.22 -8.40 -11.22
N ILE A 221 -2.99 -7.11 -10.92
CA ILE A 221 -3.25 -6.02 -11.86
C ILE A 221 -2.42 -6.20 -13.13
N LYS A 222 -1.10 -6.41 -12.99
CA LYS A 222 -0.17 -6.61 -14.14
C LYS A 222 -0.57 -7.80 -15.01
N LYS A 223 -0.80 -8.97 -14.40
CA LYS A 223 -1.20 -10.20 -15.12
C LYS A 223 -2.40 -9.95 -16.03
N GLN A 224 -3.41 -9.25 -15.52
CA GLN A 224 -4.62 -8.98 -16.28
C GLN A 224 -4.39 -7.99 -17.43
N LEU A 225 -3.49 -7.01 -17.25
CA LEU A 225 -3.15 -6.05 -18.30
C LEU A 225 -2.34 -6.67 -19.43
N ASP A 226 -1.37 -7.51 -19.07
CA ASP A 226 -0.54 -8.22 -20.05
C ASP A 226 -1.43 -9.14 -20.90
N PHE A 227 -2.39 -9.82 -20.27
CA PHE A 227 -3.39 -10.62 -20.97
C PHE A 227 -4.24 -9.79 -21.94
N GLN A 228 -4.75 -8.62 -21.52
CA GLN A 228 -5.52 -7.72 -22.39
C GLN A 228 -4.69 -7.19 -23.57
N ASN A 229 -3.42 -6.87 -23.33
CA ASN A 229 -2.52 -6.38 -24.38
C ASN A 229 -2.20 -7.47 -25.41
N GLN A 230 -1.95 -8.70 -24.98
CA GLN A 230 -1.77 -9.85 -25.88
C GLN A 230 -3.01 -10.11 -26.75
N GLN A 231 -4.21 -10.05 -26.16
CA GLN A 231 -5.46 -10.19 -26.93
C GLN A 231 -5.63 -9.09 -27.99
N LYS A 232 -5.33 -7.83 -27.64
CA LYS A 232 -5.39 -6.70 -28.58
C LYS A 232 -4.39 -6.87 -29.73
N GLN A 233 -3.16 -7.29 -29.45
CA GLN A 233 -2.15 -7.56 -30.49
C GLN A 233 -2.59 -8.67 -31.44
N ASN A 234 -3.12 -9.77 -30.91
CA ASN A 234 -3.64 -10.89 -31.71
C ASN A 234 -4.84 -10.47 -32.57
N ALA A 235 -5.74 -9.61 -32.05
CA ALA A 235 -6.87 -9.09 -32.81
C ALA A 235 -6.44 -8.15 -33.96
N VAL A 236 -5.39 -7.34 -33.76
CA VAL A 236 -4.82 -6.47 -34.79
C VAL A 236 -4.11 -7.29 -35.87
N GLN A 237 -3.40 -8.35 -35.49
CA GLN A 237 -2.71 -9.24 -36.43
C GLN A 237 -3.71 -10.04 -37.26
N ASN A 238 -4.78 -10.57 -36.66
CA ASN A 238 -5.85 -11.25 -37.38
C ASN A 238 -6.59 -10.31 -38.36
N LYS A 239 -6.84 -9.04 -38.00
CA LYS A 239 -7.45 -8.06 -38.93
C LYS A 239 -6.59 -7.73 -40.16
N LYS A 240 -5.27 -7.98 -40.13
CA LYS A 240 -4.39 -7.80 -41.30
C LYS A 240 -4.44 -9.00 -42.27
N VAL A 241 -4.81 -10.20 -41.80
CA VAL A 241 -4.86 -11.41 -42.61
C VAL A 241 -6.09 -11.45 -43.54
N TRP A 242 -7.20 -10.83 -43.13
CA TRP A 242 -8.45 -10.77 -43.94
C TRP A 242 -8.53 -9.58 -44.90
N LYS A 243 -7.43 -8.87 -45.14
CA LYS A 243 -7.34 -7.73 -46.08
C LYS A 243 -6.50 -8.05 -47.34
N ILE A 244 -6.29 -9.32 -47.65
CA ILE A 244 -5.64 -9.80 -48.88
C ILE A 244 -6.71 -10.42 -49.78
#